data_AF-A0A6M2CU72-F1
#
_entry.id   AF-A0A6M2CU72-F1
#
_cell.length_a   1.000
_cell.length_b   1.000
_cell.length_c   1.000
_cell.angle_alpha   90.00
_cell.angle_beta   90.00
_cell.angle_gamma   90.00
#
_symmetry.space_group_name_H-M   'P 1'
#
loop_
_entity.id
_entity.type
_entity.pdbx_description
1 polymer ?
#
loop_
_entity_poly.entity_id
_entity_poly.type
_entity_poly.pdbx_seq_one_letter_code
_entity_poly.pdbx_strand_id
1 'polypeptide(L)'
;GLQSSGAVLSFTLRPHHMAGSWLRLKCVSVISEVYLTSSEELIAGNTEPSIPYPEKSPDSPVIEGGKQKYLINELVNLTCRSAEYDTPPELTWFIND
;
A
#
# COMPACT_ATOMS: atom_id res chain seq x y z
N GLY A 1 -4.60 -10.40 -23.83
CA GLY A 1 -5.18 -11.14 -22.70
C GLY A 1 -4.89 -10.34 -21.47
N LEU A 2 -5.89 -10.07 -20.64
CA LEU A 2 -5.78 -9.18 -19.48
C LEU A 2 -4.91 -9.83 -18.39
N GLN A 3 -4.04 -9.04 -17.74
CA GLN A 3 -3.11 -9.53 -16.72
C GLN A 3 -3.00 -8.53 -15.56
N SER A 4 -2.79 -9.05 -14.35
CA SER A 4 -2.51 -8.24 -13.15
C SER A 4 -1.05 -8.37 -12.71
N SER A 5 -0.57 -7.35 -12.00
CA SER A 5 0.75 -7.34 -11.38
C SER A 5 0.64 -7.47 -9.86
N GLY A 6 1.68 -8.02 -9.23
CA GLY A 6 1.77 -8.18 -7.78
C GLY A 6 3.13 -7.75 -7.24
N ALA A 7 3.15 -6.97 -6.17
CA ALA A 7 4.38 -6.54 -5.49
C ALA A 7 4.29 -6.71 -3.98
N VAL A 8 5.29 -7.38 -3.41
CA VAL A 8 5.36 -7.65 -1.96
C VAL A 8 6.21 -6.60 -1.27
N LEU A 9 5.70 -6.05 -0.16
CA LEU A 9 6.45 -5.24 0.78
C LEU A 9 6.65 -6.04 2.07
N SER A 10 7.90 -6.35 2.41
CA SER A 10 8.23 -7.13 3.60
C SER A 10 9.38 -6.51 4.37
N PHE A 11 9.13 -6.11 5.62
CA PHE A 11 10.15 -5.55 6.51
C PHE A 11 9.76 -5.67 7.99
N THR A 12 10.75 -5.65 8.87
CA THR A 12 10.50 -5.53 10.31
C THR A 12 10.26 -4.08 10.68
N LEU A 13 9.12 -3.77 11.31
CA LEU A 13 8.79 -2.42 11.73
C LEU A 13 9.77 -1.91 12.78
N ARG A 14 10.35 -0.74 12.55
CA ARG A 14 11.33 -0.10 13.44
C ARG A 14 10.93 1.36 13.65
N PRO A 15 11.39 2.01 14.73
CA PRO A 15 11.01 3.39 15.02
C PRO A 15 11.34 4.39 13.90
N HIS A 16 12.44 4.19 13.16
CA HIS A 16 12.82 5.07 12.05
C HIS A 16 11.92 4.94 10.81
N HIS A 17 11.13 3.87 10.71
CA HIS A 17 10.11 3.72 9.67
C HIS A 17 8.81 4.46 10.01
N MET A 18 8.66 5.02 11.21
CA MET A 18 7.44 5.72 11.61
C MET A 18 7.57 7.23 11.40
N ALA A 19 6.50 7.84 10.93
CA ALA A 19 6.30 9.29 10.97
C ALA A 19 5.51 9.62 12.24
N GLY A 20 6.21 9.89 13.34
CA GLY A 20 5.57 10.02 14.65
C GLY A 20 5.02 8.68 15.15
N SER A 21 3.70 8.56 15.24
CA SER A 21 3.00 7.35 15.75
C SER A 21 2.31 6.52 14.66
N TRP A 22 2.54 6.87 13.40
CA TRP A 22 1.89 6.23 12.25
C TRP A 22 2.91 5.79 11.20
N LEU A 23 2.46 4.83 10.40
CA LEU A 23 3.14 4.34 9.21
C LEU A 23 2.15 4.51 8.05
N ARG A 24 2.55 5.25 7.01
CA ARG A 24 1.77 5.39 5.77
C ARG A 24 2.40 4.53 4.72
N LEU A 25 1.59 3.69 4.12
CA LEU A 25 1.98 2.82 3.04
C LEU A 25 1.15 3.21 1.83
N LYS A 26 1.84 3.49 0.72
CA LYS A 26 1.20 3.79 -0.55
C LYS A 26 1.72 2.82 -1.59
N CYS A 27 0.81 2.18 -2.30
CA CYS A 27 1.14 1.41 -3.48
C CYS A 27 0.65 2.15 -4.72
N VAL A 28 1.52 2.34 -5.69
CA VAL A 28 1.23 3.01 -6.96
C VAL A 28 1.36 2.00 -8.09
N SER A 29 0.35 1.99 -8.97
CA SER A 29 0.30 1.24 -10.22
C SER A 29 0.60 2.19 -11.38
N VAL A 30 1.60 1.84 -12.17
CA VAL A 30 2.13 2.64 -13.28
C VAL A 30 1.93 1.88 -14.59
N ILE A 31 1.03 2.36 -15.45
CA ILE A 31 0.88 1.82 -16.82
C ILE A 31 1.66 2.67 -17.82
N SER A 32 1.69 3.98 -17.59
CA SER A 32 2.46 4.96 -18.36
C SER A 32 2.73 6.20 -17.49
N GLU A 33 3.58 7.11 -17.94
CA GLU A 33 3.90 8.36 -17.22
C GLU A 33 2.65 9.19 -16.84
N VAL A 34 1.56 9.05 -17.59
CA VAL A 34 0.30 9.80 -17.40
C VAL A 34 -0.82 8.99 -16.76
N TYR A 35 -0.69 7.66 -16.69
CA TYR A 35 -1.71 6.79 -16.09
C TYR A 35 -1.13 6.09 -14.86
N LEU A 36 -1.42 6.70 -13.72
CA LEU A 36 -1.00 6.30 -12.38
C LEU A 36 -2.24 6.16 -11.51
N THR A 37 -2.38 5.01 -10.85
CA THR A 37 -3.42 4.80 -9.83
C THR A 37 -2.75 4.37 -8.53
N SER A 38 -3.36 4.64 -7.38
CA SER A 38 -2.74 4.32 -6.11
C SER A 38 -3.73 3.96 -5.02
N SER A 39 -3.25 3.17 -4.06
CA SER A 39 -3.94 2.89 -2.80
C SER A 39 -3.05 3.19 -1.62
N GLU A 40 -3.68 3.63 -0.55
CA GLU A 40 -2.99 4.12 0.64
C GLU A 40 -3.59 3.48 1.89
N GLU A 41 -2.72 3.01 2.77
CA GLU A 41 -3.06 2.52 4.10
C GLU A 41 -2.33 3.33 5.16
N LEU A 42 -3.09 3.76 6.18
CA LEU A 42 -2.57 4.45 7.36
C LEU A 42 -2.70 3.53 8.56
N ILE A 43 -1.56 3.10 9.07
CA ILE A 43 -1.47 2.19 10.20
C ILE A 43 -1.05 3.01 11.42
N ALA A 44 -1.90 3.01 12.45
CA ALA A 44 -1.65 3.73 13.69
C ALA A 44 -1.15 2.79 14.79
N GLY A 45 -0.06 3.16 15.47
CA GLY A 45 0.49 2.39 16.59
C GLY A 45 -0.38 2.43 17.86
N ASN A 46 -1.38 3.32 17.96
CA ASN A 46 -2.03 3.63 19.24
C ASN A 46 -3.37 4.39 19.17
N THR A 47 -3.97 4.60 17.99
CA THR A 47 -5.30 5.24 17.89
C THR A 47 -6.07 4.64 16.71
N GLU A 48 -7.36 4.36 16.89
CA GLU A 48 -8.25 3.95 15.80
C GLU A 48 -8.16 4.97 14.64
N PRO A 49 -7.90 4.52 13.39
CA PRO A 49 -7.97 5.43 12.25
C PRO A 49 -9.45 5.81 12.03
N SER A 50 -9.81 7.04 12.38
CA SER A 50 -11.07 7.68 11.98
C SER A 50 -10.96 8.36 10.61
N ILE A 51 -10.07 7.87 9.75
CA ILE A 51 -9.90 8.42 8.40
C ILE A 51 -10.81 7.61 7.48
N PRO A 52 -11.80 8.23 6.82
CA PRO A 52 -12.50 7.57 5.73
C PRO A 52 -11.44 7.20 4.68
N TYR A 53 -11.16 5.89 4.56
CA TYR A 53 -10.29 5.36 3.53
C TYR A 53 -10.69 6.01 2.20
N PRO A 54 -9.72 6.52 1.39
CA PRO A 54 -10.06 7.10 0.10
C PRO A 54 -10.90 6.11 -0.69
N GLU A 55 -11.95 6.64 -1.33
CA GLU A 55 -12.93 5.84 -2.06
C GLU A 55 -12.19 4.93 -3.04
N LYS A 56 -12.35 3.62 -2.84
CA LYS A 56 -11.60 2.59 -3.58
C LYS A 56 -12.05 2.61 -5.04
N SER A 57 -11.29 3.25 -5.93
CA SER A 57 -11.55 3.18 -7.36
C SER A 57 -11.29 1.76 -7.88
N PRO A 58 -12.09 1.27 -8.85
CA PRO A 58 -11.92 -0.08 -9.41
C PRO A 58 -10.55 -0.28 -10.07
N ASP A 59 -9.94 0.81 -10.54
CA ASP A 59 -8.63 0.83 -11.20
C ASP A 59 -7.46 0.99 -10.22
N SER A 60 -7.73 1.21 -8.92
CA SER A 60 -6.66 1.33 -7.93
C SER A 60 -6.15 -0.04 -7.50
N PRO A 61 -4.83 -0.19 -7.27
CA PRO A 61 -4.30 -1.43 -6.78
C PRO A 61 -4.84 -1.73 -5.37
N VAL A 62 -4.94 -2.99 -4.98
CA VAL A 62 -5.42 -3.40 -3.66
C VAL A 62 -4.24 -3.82 -2.80
N ILE A 63 -4.17 -3.27 -1.58
CA ILE A 63 -3.24 -3.73 -0.55
C ILE A 63 -3.93 -4.84 0.24
N GLU A 64 -3.27 -5.99 0.37
CA GLU A 64 -3.75 -7.20 1.01
C GLU A 64 -2.78 -7.62 2.13
N GLY A 65 -3.33 -8.26 3.18
CA GLY A 65 -2.55 -8.72 4.34
C GLY A 65 -2.29 -7.64 5.40
N GLY A 66 -2.81 -6.43 5.19
CA GLY A 66 -2.76 -5.31 6.12
C GLY A 66 -3.41 -5.61 7.46
N LYS A 67 -2.77 -5.15 8.54
CA LYS A 67 -3.36 -5.10 9.89
C LYS A 67 -3.69 -3.66 10.23
N GLN A 68 -4.77 -3.46 10.98
CA GLN A 68 -5.16 -2.16 11.49
C GLN A 68 -4.07 -1.51 12.35
N LYS A 69 -3.22 -2.33 12.99
CA LYS A 69 -2.11 -1.90 13.84
C LYS A 69 -0.95 -2.90 13.77
N TYR A 70 0.27 -2.37 13.72
CA TYR A 70 1.51 -3.12 13.86
C TYR A 70 2.30 -2.62 15.08
N LEU A 71 2.97 -3.53 15.77
CA LEU A 71 3.89 -3.21 16.86
C LEU A 71 5.32 -3.04 16.35
N ILE A 72 6.12 -2.25 17.07
CA ILE A 72 7.57 -2.20 16.82
C ILE A 72 8.15 -3.63 16.94
N ASN A 73 9.04 -3.97 16.01
CA ASN A 73 9.63 -5.29 15.80
C ASN A 73 8.70 -6.35 15.21
N GLU A 74 7.47 -5.98 14.83
CA GLU A 74 6.58 -6.87 14.09
C GLU A 74 6.97 -6.92 12.60
N LEU A 75 6.69 -8.06 11.96
CA LEU A 75 6.84 -8.21 10.51
C LEU A 75 5.65 -7.58 9.80
N VAL A 76 5.91 -6.54 9.01
CA VAL A 76 5.01 -6.03 8.00
C VAL A 76 5.23 -6.88 6.74
N ASN A 77 4.18 -7.53 6.25
CA ASN A 77 4.22 -8.35 5.04
C ASN A 77 2.93 -8.14 4.27
N LEU A 78 2.99 -7.30 3.25
CA LEU A 78 1.85 -6.85 2.47
C LEU A 78 2.03 -7.22 1.02
N THR A 79 0.91 -7.51 0.35
CA THR A 79 0.88 -7.70 -1.10
C THR A 79 0.04 -6.59 -1.71
N CYS A 80 0.61 -5.90 -2.69
CA CYS A 80 -0.14 -4.99 -3.54
C CYS A 80 -0.46 -5.69 -4.85
N ARG A 81 -1.71 -5.61 -5.30
CA ARG A 81 -2.17 -6.22 -6.55
C ARG A 81 -2.89 -5.19 -7.41
N SER A 82 -2.48 -5.04 -8.67
CA SER A 82 -3.15 -4.13 -9.59
C SER A 82 -4.49 -4.68 -10.08
N ALA A 83 -5.34 -3.79 -10.63
CA ALA A 83 -6.37 -4.22 -11.55
C ALA A 83 -5.75 -4.92 -12.78
N GLU A 84 -6.58 -5.62 -13.54
CA GLU A 84 -6.14 -6.32 -14.74
C GLU A 84 -6.11 -5.34 -15.93
N TYR A 85 -4.99 -5.32 -16.66
CA TYR A 85 -4.78 -4.43 -17.81
C TYR A 85 -4.22 -5.20 -19.01
N ASP A 86 -4.32 -4.60 -20.21
CA ASP A 86 -3.74 -5.17 -21.44
C ASP A 86 -2.22 -5.20 -21.39
N THR A 87 -1.63 -4.21 -20.69
CA THR A 87 -0.22 -4.17 -20.31
C THR A 87 -0.14 -4.24 -18.79
N PRO A 88 0.54 -5.24 -18.21
CA PRO A 88 0.68 -5.33 -16.76
C PRO A 88 1.37 -4.07 -16.21
N PRO A 89 0.76 -3.36 -15.24
CA PRO A 89 1.38 -2.17 -14.66
C PRO A 89 2.61 -2.52 -13.83
N GLU A 90 3.54 -1.59 -13.72
CA GLU A 90 4.59 -1.64 -12.70
C GLU A 90 4.02 -1.18 -11.35
N LEU A 91 4.35 -1.92 -10.29
CA LEU A 91 3.90 -1.60 -8.94
C LEU A 91 5.07 -1.07 -8.10
N THR A 92 4.87 0.08 -7.48
CA THR A 92 5.87 0.72 -6.60
C THR A 92 5.28 1.00 -5.22
N TRP A 93 6.05 0.66 -4.19
CA TRP A 93 5.71 0.95 -2.80
C TRP A 93 6.42 2.21 -2.31
N PHE A 94 5.69 3.02 -1.54
CA PHE A 94 6.19 4.20 -0.85
C PHE A 94 5.85 4.11 0.64
N ILE A 95 6.81 4.49 1.48
CA ILE A 95 6.69 4.48 2.93
C ILE A 95 6.87 5.93 3.41
N ASN A 96 5.82 6.48 4.01
CA ASN A 96 5.77 7.87 4.51
C ASN A 96 6.15 8.93 3.47
N ASP A 97 5.73 8.73 2.22
CA ASP A 97 5.66 9.77 1.18
C ASP A 97 4.45 10.70 1.41
#